data_AF-A0ABD1K1H0-F1
#
_entry.id   AF-A0ABD1K1H0-F1
#
_cell.length_a   1.000
_cell.length_b   1.000
_cell.length_c   1.000
_cell.angle_alpha   90.00
_cell.angle_beta   90.00
_cell.angle_gamma   90.00
#
_symmetry.space_group_name_H-M   'P 1'
#
loop_
_entity.id
_entity.type
_entity.pdbx_description
1 polymer ?
#
loop_
_entity_poly.entity_id
_entity_poly.type
_entity_poly.pdbx_seq_one_letter_code
_entity_poly.pdbx_strand_id
1 'polypeptide(L)'
;MGFCFQVSSIEEPPEAFDGKIDINQFWDRVSMEMIARVLVRSDQINPLIVPLSYHFWAPWIGPYTRSGNLVLNTEHMKIHAPVTAKEEVELTVTEDRLTDELLKLQMDAVRALCRQCGVDPMGSRLDLITRLRAEMKNRSTYDQIFQKVWGASVKFNVRAESPWDFADLLMSMKHFPNVTLYDFARGLATHANIREPGTFRTHEGRLLEPTLGNVALATSGQMEVDLPWLHQKKEDPDLNGHPLTGSADRYALYDRFHEGNTKDPKEVLRKIDLVPQLSGWLNSQCDEQLFSGMRKNNYFLNMMTPSSHIFLVRNILHHQNNSRNVATVDIKKRLGGGVDIKLNRFGQTVLAESTGTEDTTRIDDPDPATTTIDDPDPATTAIDDPDPATTTIDDPDPATTAIDDPDPATTTIDDPDPATTAIDEPDPATTANQDTDTMC
;
A
#
# COMPACT_ATOMS: atom_id res chain seq x y z
N MET A 1 0.03 9.54 -0.72
CA MET A 1 0.24 9.41 0.73
C MET A 1 1.73 9.17 0.89
N GLY A 2 2.49 10.24 1.09
CA GLY A 2 3.96 10.19 1.08
C GLY A 2 4.50 11.39 1.83
N PHE A 3 5.70 11.26 2.38
CA PHE A 3 6.32 12.30 3.18
C PHE A 3 6.61 13.56 2.36
N CYS A 4 6.39 14.73 2.95
CA CYS A 4 6.72 16.01 2.33
C CYS A 4 8.09 16.50 2.87
N PHE A 5 9.19 15.81 2.57
CA PHE A 5 10.54 16.22 3.00
C PHE A 5 11.58 16.05 1.86
N GLN A 6 12.68 16.81 1.94
CA GLN A 6 13.80 16.69 0.99
C GLN A 6 14.59 15.41 1.27
N VAL A 7 14.53 14.49 0.32
CA VAL A 7 15.19 13.18 0.34
C VAL A 7 16.72 13.28 0.42
N SER A 8 17.30 14.41 0.02
CA SER A 8 18.74 14.69 0.08
C SER A 8 19.32 14.84 1.49
N SER A 9 18.49 14.76 2.53
CA SER A 9 18.90 14.92 3.94
C SER A 9 19.08 13.59 4.68
N ILE A 10 18.88 12.46 4.01
CA ILE A 10 18.93 11.12 4.60
C ILE A 10 20.31 10.53 4.38
N GLU A 11 20.89 9.98 5.45
CA GLU A 11 22.20 9.34 5.41
C GLU A 11 22.22 8.16 4.45
N GLU A 12 23.26 8.08 3.61
CA GLU A 12 23.48 6.92 2.76
C GLU A 12 23.77 5.69 3.61
N PRO A 13 23.30 4.50 3.19
CA PRO A 13 23.58 3.29 3.93
C PRO A 13 25.08 2.94 3.85
N PRO A 14 25.60 2.16 4.82
CA PRO A 14 26.96 1.63 4.74
C PRO A 14 27.20 0.87 3.43
N GLU A 15 28.43 0.93 2.89
CA GLU A 15 28.77 0.28 1.60
C GLU A 15 28.45 -1.23 1.56
N ALA A 16 28.48 -1.91 2.72
CA ALA A 16 28.19 -3.33 2.85
C ALA A 16 26.69 -3.65 3.05
N PHE A 17 25.80 -2.65 3.02
CA PHE A 17 24.37 -2.85 3.24
C PHE A 17 23.74 -3.61 2.07
N ASP A 18 23.18 -4.79 2.34
CA ASP A 18 22.62 -5.69 1.33
C ASP A 18 21.14 -5.41 1.00
N GLY A 19 20.58 -4.33 1.56
CA GLY A 19 19.18 -3.96 1.38
C GLY A 19 18.21 -4.72 2.28
N LYS A 20 18.66 -5.55 3.23
CA LYS A 20 17.79 -6.26 4.18
C LYS A 20 17.74 -5.58 5.53
N ILE A 21 16.55 -5.50 6.11
CA ILE A 21 16.29 -4.82 7.38
C ILE A 21 15.48 -5.74 8.30
N ASP A 22 15.82 -5.75 9.59
CA ASP A 22 15.01 -6.42 10.60
C ASP A 22 13.72 -5.63 10.86
N ILE A 23 12.61 -6.16 10.36
CA ILE A 23 11.29 -5.56 10.48
C ILE A 23 10.81 -5.47 11.94
N ASN A 24 11.11 -6.46 12.78
CA ASN A 24 10.66 -6.46 14.17
C ASN A 24 11.40 -5.37 14.94
N GLN A 25 12.73 -5.32 14.78
CA GLN A 25 13.54 -4.30 15.42
C GLN A 25 13.06 -2.89 15.07
N PHE A 26 12.75 -2.64 13.80
CA PHE A 26 12.23 -1.35 13.35
C PHE A 26 10.87 -1.00 13.99
N TRP A 27 9.88 -1.88 13.87
CA TRP A 27 8.52 -1.59 14.37
C TRP A 27 8.43 -1.59 15.90
N ASP A 28 9.29 -2.34 16.59
CA ASP A 28 9.44 -2.25 18.05
C ASP A 28 9.99 -0.87 18.45
N ARG A 29 11.00 -0.35 17.74
CA ARG A 29 11.53 1.00 17.99
C ARG A 29 10.48 2.08 17.74
N VAL A 30 9.71 1.97 16.65
CA VAL A 30 8.59 2.89 16.38
C VAL A 30 7.56 2.85 17.51
N SER A 31 7.21 1.66 18.01
CA SER A 31 6.27 1.50 19.11
C SER A 31 6.81 2.10 20.41
N MET A 32 8.09 1.87 20.71
CA MET A 32 8.76 2.45 21.87
C MET A 32 8.84 3.97 21.80
N GLU A 33 9.07 4.56 20.61
CA GLU A 33 8.98 6.00 20.42
C GLU A 33 7.60 6.54 20.82
N MET A 34 6.52 5.86 20.40
CA MET A 34 5.15 6.28 20.73
C MET A 34 4.88 6.19 22.23
N ILE A 35 5.29 5.10 22.88
CA ILE A 35 5.12 4.91 24.33
C ILE A 35 5.90 5.98 25.10
N ALA A 36 7.14 6.26 24.69
CA ALA A 36 7.99 7.24 25.35
C ALA A 36 7.40 8.66 25.34
N ARG A 37 6.53 9.03 24.38
CA ARG A 37 5.88 10.36 24.36
C ARG A 37 5.02 10.63 25.58
N VAL A 38 4.48 9.59 26.22
CA VAL A 38 3.64 9.72 27.42
C VAL A 38 4.49 9.68 28.69
N LEU A 39 5.68 9.08 28.62
CA LEU A 39 6.56 8.86 29.77
C LEU A 39 7.66 9.91 29.91
N VAL A 40 8.13 10.46 28.79
CA VAL A 40 9.14 11.51 28.75
C VAL A 40 8.47 12.83 29.06
N ARG A 41 9.04 13.58 30.00
CA ARG A 41 8.54 14.89 30.41
C ARG A 41 8.61 15.86 29.22
N SER A 42 7.66 16.80 29.16
CA SER A 42 7.56 17.77 28.07
C SER A 42 8.79 18.68 27.92
N ASP A 43 9.61 18.81 28.95
CA ASP A 43 10.87 19.56 28.97
C ASP A 43 12.08 18.76 28.44
N GLN A 44 11.90 17.49 28.06
CA GLN A 44 12.97 16.60 27.61
C GLN A 44 12.78 16.13 26.15
N ILE A 45 13.90 15.94 25.46
CA ILE A 45 13.92 15.30 24.14
C ILE A 45 13.71 13.81 24.32
N ASN A 46 12.78 13.22 23.56
CA ASN A 46 12.54 11.78 23.58
C ASN A 46 13.79 11.03 23.07
N PRO A 47 14.45 10.19 23.89
CA PRO A 47 15.66 9.49 23.50
C PRO A 47 15.40 8.33 22.53
N LEU A 48 14.14 7.96 22.31
CA LEU A 48 13.73 6.84 21.46
C LEU A 48 13.21 7.30 20.09
N ILE A 49 13.48 8.54 19.68
CA ILE A 49 13.15 9.03 18.34
C ILE A 49 13.77 8.11 17.28
N VAL A 50 12.95 7.65 16.34
CA VAL A 50 13.40 6.88 15.19
C VAL A 50 13.70 7.84 14.03
N PRO A 51 14.98 8.10 13.70
CA PRO A 51 15.33 8.94 12.57
C PRO A 51 14.98 8.23 11.25
N LEU A 52 14.79 9.02 10.20
CA LEU A 52 14.69 8.49 8.83
C LEU A 52 16.03 7.85 8.43
N SER A 53 15.99 6.63 7.91
CA SER A 53 17.19 5.91 7.48
C SER A 53 16.86 4.87 6.42
N TYR A 54 17.69 4.79 5.38
CA TYR A 54 17.57 3.76 4.35
C TYR A 54 17.92 2.35 4.83
N HIS A 55 18.75 2.23 5.86
CA HIS A 55 19.26 0.94 6.35
C HIS A 55 18.60 0.51 7.67
N PHE A 56 17.59 1.25 8.14
CA PHE A 56 16.86 0.91 9.36
C PHE A 56 15.34 0.91 9.19
N TRP A 57 14.78 1.67 8.25
CA TRP A 57 13.32 1.70 8.03
C TRP A 57 12.81 0.47 7.30
N ALA A 58 11.82 -0.22 7.85
CA ALA A 58 11.24 -1.41 7.24
C ALA A 58 9.78 -1.21 6.81
N PRO A 59 9.35 -1.83 5.69
CA PRO A 59 7.93 -1.90 5.35
C PRO A 59 7.15 -2.69 6.41
N TRP A 60 5.83 -2.55 6.45
CA TRP A 60 4.98 -3.45 7.26
C TRP A 60 4.57 -4.68 6.45
N ILE A 61 4.95 -5.86 6.93
CA ILE A 61 4.52 -7.16 6.40
C ILE A 61 4.14 -8.04 7.59
N GLY A 62 2.94 -8.63 7.55
CA GLY A 62 2.47 -9.49 8.63
C GLY A 62 3.38 -10.71 8.84
N PRO A 63 3.58 -11.18 10.09
CA PRO A 63 4.53 -12.26 10.40
C PRO A 63 4.20 -13.59 9.70
N TYR A 64 2.92 -13.86 9.42
CA TYR A 64 2.49 -15.04 8.68
C TYR A 64 2.65 -14.90 7.16
N THR A 65 2.85 -13.68 6.67
CA THR A 65 2.95 -13.36 5.23
C THR A 65 4.40 -13.24 4.77
N ARG A 66 5.32 -12.81 5.64
CA ARG A 66 6.75 -12.63 5.32
C ARG A 66 7.57 -13.90 5.46
N SER A 67 8.63 -14.02 4.65
CA SER A 67 9.54 -15.18 4.65
C SER A 67 10.38 -15.29 5.92
N GLY A 68 10.72 -14.14 6.52
CA GLY A 68 11.49 -14.03 7.75
C GLY A 68 11.50 -12.61 8.30
N ASN A 69 12.29 -12.35 9.35
CA ASN A 69 12.45 -11.02 9.98
C ASN A 69 13.25 -10.04 9.11
N LEU A 70 14.10 -10.55 8.24
CA LEU A 70 14.85 -9.75 7.29
C LEU A 70 14.00 -9.52 6.03
N VAL A 71 13.60 -8.27 5.82
CA VAL A 71 12.78 -7.83 4.66
C VAL A 71 13.55 -6.82 3.82
N LEU A 72 13.21 -6.74 2.54
CA LEU A 72 13.90 -5.85 1.60
C LEU A 72 13.44 -4.38 1.73
N ASN A 73 14.42 -3.50 1.82
CA ASN A 73 14.30 -2.08 1.56
C ASN A 73 15.52 -1.60 0.75
N THR A 74 15.35 -1.60 -0.58
CA THR A 74 16.41 -1.22 -1.53
C THR A 74 16.25 0.21 -2.04
N GLU A 75 15.53 1.06 -1.30
CA GLU A 75 15.16 2.40 -1.75
C GLU A 75 16.36 3.32 -2.02
N HIS A 76 17.46 3.14 -1.28
CA HIS A 76 18.73 3.84 -1.50
C HIS A 76 19.34 3.57 -2.88
N MET A 77 19.15 2.36 -3.43
CA MET A 77 19.73 1.96 -4.71
C MET A 77 19.15 2.77 -5.87
N LYS A 78 17.96 3.36 -5.71
CA LYS A 78 17.32 4.20 -6.73
C LYS A 78 18.08 5.50 -6.99
N ILE A 79 18.93 5.94 -6.06
CA ILE A 79 19.75 7.15 -6.21
C ILE A 79 20.89 6.89 -7.19
N HIS A 80 21.42 5.66 -7.17
CA HIS A 80 22.68 5.29 -7.78
C HIS A 80 22.54 4.29 -8.93
N ALA A 81 21.33 3.80 -9.23
CA ALA A 81 21.09 2.82 -10.27
C ALA A 81 21.50 3.36 -11.65
N PRO A 82 22.55 2.80 -12.30
CA PRO A 82 22.87 3.14 -13.67
C PRO A 82 21.78 2.58 -14.58
N VAL A 83 21.16 3.45 -15.37
CA VAL A 83 20.10 3.08 -16.33
C VAL A 83 20.68 2.09 -17.33
N THR A 84 20.10 0.89 -17.39
CA THR A 84 20.37 -0.01 -18.51
C THR A 84 19.55 0.48 -19.70
N ALA A 85 20.11 0.53 -20.92
CA ALA A 85 19.37 0.98 -22.11
C ALA A 85 18.05 0.21 -22.39
N LYS A 86 17.90 -0.99 -21.79
CA LYS A 86 16.68 -1.81 -21.81
C LYS A 86 15.58 -1.28 -20.87
N GLU A 87 15.96 -0.70 -19.73
CA GLU A 87 15.04 -0.04 -18.79
C GLU A 87 14.45 1.22 -19.41
N GLU A 88 15.26 2.06 -20.04
CA GLU A 88 14.84 3.34 -20.63
C GLU A 88 13.73 3.21 -21.69
N VAL A 89 13.77 2.15 -22.49
CA VAL A 89 12.80 1.90 -23.58
C VAL A 89 11.50 1.26 -23.05
N GLU A 90 11.57 0.49 -21.95
CA GLU A 90 10.44 -0.31 -21.47
C GLU A 90 9.70 0.33 -20.27
N LEU A 91 10.36 1.25 -19.54
CA LEU A 91 9.89 1.95 -18.33
C LEU A 91 9.25 3.31 -18.53
N THR A 92 9.09 3.78 -19.77
CA THR A 92 8.28 4.98 -19.98
C THR A 92 6.81 4.62 -19.73
N VAL A 93 6.34 4.81 -18.50
CA VAL A 93 5.00 5.39 -18.31
C VAL A 93 4.98 6.54 -19.30
N THR A 94 4.17 6.43 -20.35
CA THR A 94 4.21 7.41 -21.42
C THR A 94 4.04 8.79 -20.80
N GLU A 95 4.85 9.74 -21.22
CA GLU A 95 4.77 11.14 -20.78
C GLU A 95 3.31 11.65 -20.82
N ASP A 96 2.55 11.14 -21.79
CA ASP A 96 1.11 11.34 -21.94
C ASP A 96 0.27 10.77 -20.78
N ARG A 97 0.58 9.58 -20.24
CA ARG A 97 -0.15 9.00 -19.10
C ARG A 97 0.07 9.79 -17.82
N LEU A 98 1.30 10.25 -17.57
CA LEU A 98 1.59 11.20 -16.48
C LEU A 98 0.81 12.50 -16.67
N THR A 99 0.78 13.00 -17.91
CA THR A 99 0.03 14.21 -18.30
C THR A 99 -1.49 14.03 -18.04
N ASP A 100 -2.06 12.88 -18.40
CA ASP A 100 -3.48 12.56 -18.22
C ASP A 100 -3.87 12.50 -16.74
N GLU A 101 -3.00 11.98 -15.88
CA GLU A 101 -3.25 12.00 -14.44
C GLU A 101 -3.02 13.37 -13.81
N LEU A 102 -2.03 14.14 -14.29
CA LEU A 102 -1.83 15.54 -13.87
C LEU A 102 -3.06 16.40 -14.17
N LEU A 103 -3.77 16.12 -15.26
CA LEU A 103 -5.03 16.78 -15.61
C LEU A 103 -6.13 16.52 -14.57
N LYS A 104 -6.11 15.37 -13.89
CA LYS A 104 -7.09 15.00 -12.85
C LYS A 104 -6.80 15.65 -11.50
N LEU A 105 -5.58 16.15 -11.27
CA LEU A 105 -5.22 16.82 -10.02
C LEU A 105 -5.88 18.19 -9.88
N GLN A 106 -6.23 18.55 -8.64
CA GLN A 106 -6.70 19.90 -8.30
C GLN A 106 -5.63 20.95 -8.63
N MET A 107 -6.04 22.16 -9.05
CA MET A 107 -5.13 23.21 -9.51
C MET A 107 -4.04 23.57 -8.49
N ASP A 108 -4.38 23.57 -7.21
CA ASP A 108 -3.41 23.89 -6.17
C ASP A 108 -2.35 22.79 -5.99
N ALA A 109 -2.72 21.52 -6.22
CA ALA A 109 -1.78 20.41 -6.23
C ALA A 109 -0.82 20.49 -7.43
N VAL A 110 -1.33 20.90 -8.60
CA VAL A 110 -0.51 21.12 -9.82
C VAL A 110 0.47 22.27 -9.60
N ARG A 111 0.02 23.40 -9.03
CA ARG A 111 0.89 24.54 -8.71
C ARG A 111 1.95 24.19 -7.67
N ALA A 112 1.57 23.44 -6.63
CA ALA A 112 2.53 22.95 -5.64
C ALA A 112 3.59 22.05 -6.26
N LEU A 113 3.18 21.17 -7.19
CA LEU A 113 4.10 20.32 -7.94
C LEU A 113 5.05 21.14 -8.83
N CYS A 114 4.56 22.16 -9.53
CA CYS A 114 5.43 23.07 -10.29
C CYS A 114 6.54 23.68 -9.40
N ARG A 115 6.18 24.18 -8.21
CA ARG A 115 7.17 24.73 -7.25
C ARG A 115 8.22 23.69 -6.84
N GLN A 116 7.79 22.45 -6.60
CA GLN A 116 8.70 21.35 -6.22
C GLN A 116 9.66 20.99 -7.36
N CYS A 117 9.17 20.98 -8.59
CA CYS A 117 9.94 20.70 -9.80
C CYS A 117 10.78 21.90 -10.29
N GLY A 118 10.78 23.04 -9.58
CA GLY A 118 11.47 24.26 -10.02
C GLY A 118 10.85 24.94 -11.25
N VAL A 119 9.61 24.60 -11.58
CA VAL A 119 8.83 25.13 -12.70
C VAL A 119 7.98 26.31 -12.23
N ASP A 120 7.85 27.35 -13.06
CA ASP A 120 6.98 28.49 -12.75
C ASP A 120 5.51 28.04 -12.50
N PRO A 121 4.93 28.33 -11.32
CA PRO A 121 3.58 27.90 -10.96
C PRO A 121 2.46 28.84 -11.45
N MET A 122 2.75 29.89 -12.21
CA MET A 122 1.75 30.84 -12.72
C MET A 122 1.22 30.44 -14.09
N GLY A 123 -0.09 30.58 -14.34
CA GLY A 123 -0.72 30.32 -15.65
C GLY A 123 -1.92 29.38 -15.61
N SER A 124 -2.42 29.00 -16.78
CA SER A 124 -3.53 28.07 -16.92
C SER A 124 -3.10 26.63 -16.58
N ARG A 125 -4.07 25.74 -16.32
CA ARG A 125 -3.80 24.31 -16.08
C ARG A 125 -2.94 23.71 -17.19
N LEU A 126 -3.26 24.02 -18.44
CA LEU A 126 -2.57 23.47 -19.61
C LEU A 126 -1.13 23.99 -19.70
N ASP A 127 -0.89 25.25 -19.35
CA ASP A 127 0.46 25.83 -19.35
C ASP A 127 1.35 25.18 -18.28
N LEU A 128 0.78 24.91 -17.10
CA LEU A 128 1.50 24.25 -16.00
C LEU A 128 1.85 22.81 -16.38
N ILE A 129 0.89 22.06 -16.92
CA ILE A 129 1.09 20.67 -17.32
C ILE A 129 2.07 20.57 -18.49
N THR A 130 2.01 21.49 -19.46
CA THR A 130 2.96 21.52 -20.58
C THR A 130 4.39 21.77 -20.11
N ARG A 131 4.59 22.65 -19.11
CA ARG A 131 5.91 22.89 -18.52
C ARG A 131 6.40 21.71 -17.68
N LEU A 132 5.53 21.13 -16.85
CA LEU A 132 5.87 19.91 -16.11
C LEU A 132 6.27 18.78 -17.06
N ARG A 133 5.53 18.61 -18.18
CA ARG A 133 5.84 17.67 -19.26
C ARG A 133 7.22 17.92 -19.85
N ALA A 134 7.53 19.17 -20.23
CA ALA A 134 8.83 19.51 -20.80
C ALA A 134 10.01 19.15 -19.86
N GLU A 135 9.79 19.25 -18.55
CA GLU A 135 10.77 18.88 -17.51
C GLU A 135 10.76 17.39 -17.14
N MET A 136 9.80 16.58 -17.60
CA MET A 136 9.77 15.13 -17.36
C MET A 136 10.96 14.38 -17.99
N LYS A 137 11.72 15.05 -18.87
CA LYS A 137 13.01 14.56 -19.38
C LYS A 137 14.08 14.47 -18.29
N ASN A 138 13.93 15.23 -17.20
CA ASN A 138 14.78 15.14 -16.02
C ASN A 138 14.23 14.09 -15.05
N ARG A 139 15.05 13.10 -14.68
CA ARG A 139 14.64 12.00 -13.80
C ARG A 139 14.16 12.46 -12.42
N SER A 140 14.79 13.49 -11.85
CA SER A 140 14.35 14.05 -10.56
C SER A 140 12.94 14.63 -10.64
N THR A 141 12.64 15.32 -11.74
CA THR A 141 11.31 15.89 -11.98
C THR A 141 10.29 14.81 -12.30
N TYR A 142 10.67 13.82 -13.12
CA TYR A 142 9.84 12.66 -13.41
C TYR A 142 9.43 11.92 -12.14
N ASP A 143 10.39 11.61 -11.25
CA ASP A 143 10.11 10.92 -9.99
C ASP A 143 9.19 11.77 -9.10
N GLN A 144 9.41 13.08 -8.97
CA GLN A 144 8.50 13.96 -8.20
C GLN A 144 7.07 13.98 -8.77
N ILE A 145 6.92 13.99 -10.09
CA ILE A 145 5.62 13.96 -10.76
C ILE A 145 4.95 12.60 -10.57
N PHE A 146 5.69 11.51 -10.79
CA PHE A 146 5.23 10.14 -10.59
C PHE A 146 4.76 9.92 -9.15
N GLN A 147 5.52 10.40 -8.17
CA GLN A 147 5.16 10.35 -6.74
C GLN A 147 3.84 11.07 -6.43
N LYS A 148 3.57 12.20 -7.10
CA LYS A 148 2.34 12.96 -6.87
C LYS A 148 1.10 12.28 -7.44
N VAL A 149 1.30 11.49 -8.49
CA VAL A 149 0.23 10.87 -9.26
C VAL A 149 -0.15 9.48 -8.73
N TRP A 150 0.82 8.61 -8.43
CA TRP A 150 0.58 7.18 -8.13
C TRP A 150 0.94 6.74 -6.71
N GLY A 151 1.31 7.67 -5.82
CA GLY A 151 1.76 7.32 -4.46
C GLY A 151 0.64 6.90 -3.50
N ALA A 152 0.00 5.75 -3.69
CA ALA A 152 -0.92 5.18 -2.71
C ALA A 152 -0.81 3.65 -2.60
N SER A 153 0.19 3.14 -1.88
CA SER A 153 0.05 1.87 -1.17
C SER A 153 0.61 1.88 0.26
N VAL A 154 0.33 0.76 0.91
CA VAL A 154 0.57 0.34 2.29
C VAL A 154 2.05 0.30 2.68
N LYS A 155 3.02 0.43 1.76
CA LYS A 155 4.43 0.29 2.13
C LYS A 155 4.98 1.43 2.99
N PHE A 156 4.48 2.67 2.82
CA PHE A 156 4.85 3.88 3.59
C PHE A 156 6.33 3.96 4.04
N ASN A 157 7.26 3.62 3.15
CA ASN A 157 8.68 3.82 3.37
C ASN A 157 9.07 5.28 3.05
N VAL A 158 10.36 5.56 2.96
CA VAL A 158 10.94 6.90 2.98
C VAL A 158 10.56 7.73 1.73
N ARG A 159 10.43 7.10 0.56
CA ARG A 159 9.94 7.71 -0.69
C ARG A 159 8.54 7.25 -1.02
N ALA A 160 7.88 8.01 -1.91
CA ALA A 160 6.66 7.51 -2.52
C ALA A 160 6.95 6.25 -3.34
N GLU A 161 5.96 5.37 -3.31
CA GLU A 161 6.06 4.03 -3.81
C GLU A 161 6.20 3.99 -5.33
N SER A 162 6.99 3.02 -5.78
CA SER A 162 7.23 2.68 -7.16
C SER A 162 7.10 1.17 -7.35
N PRO A 163 7.01 0.67 -8.60
CA PRO A 163 6.98 -0.77 -8.83
C PRO A 163 8.21 -1.49 -8.25
N TRP A 164 9.34 -0.79 -8.12
CA TRP A 164 10.54 -1.27 -7.43
C TRP A 164 10.27 -1.61 -5.95
N ASP A 165 9.53 -0.74 -5.26
CA ASP A 165 9.20 -0.92 -3.84
C ASP A 165 8.20 -2.05 -3.62
N PHE A 166 7.26 -2.18 -4.55
CA PHE A 166 6.30 -3.25 -4.52
C PHE A 166 6.97 -4.60 -4.84
N ALA A 167 7.97 -4.63 -5.72
CA ALA A 167 8.79 -5.82 -5.94
C ALA A 167 9.55 -6.25 -4.66
N ASP A 168 10.14 -5.31 -3.92
CA ASP A 168 10.75 -5.57 -2.60
C ASP A 168 9.75 -6.23 -1.64
N LEU A 169 8.50 -5.73 -1.61
CA LEU A 169 7.43 -6.28 -0.78
C LEU A 169 7.14 -7.73 -1.16
N LEU A 170 6.92 -8.01 -2.44
CA LEU A 170 6.63 -9.35 -2.94
C LEU A 170 7.78 -10.34 -2.70
N MET A 171 9.02 -9.90 -2.91
CA MET A 171 10.22 -10.72 -2.66
C MET A 171 10.47 -10.97 -1.16
N SER A 172 9.88 -10.15 -0.29
CA SER A 172 9.91 -10.36 1.17
C SER A 172 8.80 -11.29 1.67
N MET A 173 7.85 -11.70 0.81
CA MET A 173 6.78 -12.62 1.17
C MET A 173 7.28 -14.05 1.27
N LYS A 174 6.70 -14.82 2.19
CA LYS A 174 6.98 -16.26 2.38
C LYS A 174 6.64 -17.07 1.14
N HIS A 175 5.54 -16.72 0.51
CA HIS A 175 5.06 -17.33 -0.72
C HIS A 175 4.70 -16.20 -1.68
N PHE A 176 5.35 -16.19 -2.84
CA PHE A 176 5.07 -15.21 -3.88
C PHE A 176 3.66 -15.47 -4.45
N PRO A 177 2.78 -14.46 -4.52
CA PRO A 177 1.40 -14.65 -4.96
C PRO A 177 1.31 -15.02 -6.45
N ASN A 178 0.41 -15.96 -6.79
CA ASN A 178 0.18 -16.34 -8.18
C ASN A 178 -0.45 -15.20 -9.00
N VAL A 179 -1.29 -14.37 -8.39
CA VAL A 179 -1.91 -13.22 -9.03
C VAL A 179 -1.65 -11.99 -8.18
N THR A 180 -1.04 -10.98 -8.78
CA THR A 180 -0.72 -9.70 -8.17
C THR A 180 -1.46 -8.59 -8.90
N LEU A 181 -2.23 -7.78 -8.18
CA LEU A 181 -2.92 -6.62 -8.73
C LEU A 181 -2.12 -5.35 -8.44
N TYR A 182 -1.89 -4.51 -9.45
CA TYR A 182 -1.14 -3.28 -9.30
C TYR A 182 -1.48 -2.24 -10.38
N ASP A 183 -1.55 -0.96 -10.03
CA ASP A 183 -1.91 0.15 -10.93
C ASP A 183 -0.96 0.29 -12.13
N PHE A 184 0.29 -0.16 -11.95
CA PHE A 184 1.30 -0.21 -13.00
C PHE A 184 1.90 -1.61 -13.14
N ALA A 185 1.02 -2.58 -13.41
CA ALA A 185 1.35 -4.00 -13.52
C ALA A 185 2.54 -4.30 -14.46
N ARG A 186 2.62 -3.62 -15.62
CA ARG A 186 3.77 -3.73 -16.53
C ARG A 186 5.08 -3.33 -15.86
N GLY A 187 5.13 -2.14 -15.24
CA GLY A 187 6.32 -1.66 -14.55
C GLY A 187 6.76 -2.60 -13.43
N LEU A 188 5.80 -3.16 -12.70
CA LEU A 188 6.07 -4.16 -11.66
C LEU A 188 6.71 -5.42 -12.26
N ALA A 189 6.11 -5.97 -13.32
CA ALA A 189 6.62 -7.17 -13.96
C ALA A 189 8.04 -6.97 -14.51
N THR A 190 8.29 -5.85 -15.20
CA THR A 190 9.61 -5.49 -15.74
C THR A 190 10.64 -5.36 -14.62
N HIS A 191 10.38 -4.57 -13.58
CA HIS A 191 11.34 -4.38 -12.49
C HIS A 191 11.64 -5.66 -11.72
N ALA A 192 10.60 -6.46 -11.42
CA ALA A 192 10.79 -7.73 -10.73
C ALA A 192 11.63 -8.71 -11.56
N ASN A 193 11.39 -8.79 -12.87
CA ASN A 193 12.17 -9.65 -13.78
C ASN A 193 13.62 -9.18 -14.00
N ILE A 194 13.90 -7.87 -13.95
CA ILE A 194 15.27 -7.35 -14.01
C ILE A 194 16.06 -7.76 -12.77
N ARG A 195 15.42 -7.68 -11.60
CA ARG A 195 16.04 -7.99 -10.31
C ARG A 195 16.23 -9.48 -10.09
N GLU A 196 15.19 -10.25 -10.38
CA GLU A 196 15.19 -11.70 -10.27
C GLU A 196 14.60 -12.28 -11.55
N PRO A 197 15.47 -12.69 -12.50
CA PRO A 197 15.05 -13.21 -13.79
C PRO A 197 14.05 -14.36 -13.68
N GLY A 198 12.92 -14.18 -14.35
CA GLY A 198 11.84 -15.15 -14.31
C GLY A 198 11.02 -15.09 -13.02
N THR A 199 10.86 -13.91 -12.42
CA THR A 199 9.84 -13.69 -11.38
C THR A 199 8.44 -13.76 -11.99
N PHE A 200 8.20 -13.08 -13.11
CA PHE A 200 6.97 -13.14 -13.90
C PHE A 200 7.26 -13.82 -15.24
N ARG A 201 7.48 -15.14 -15.21
CA ARG A 201 7.92 -15.93 -16.39
C ARG A 201 6.89 -15.95 -17.51
N THR A 202 5.65 -16.23 -17.13
CA THR A 202 4.55 -16.48 -18.05
C THR A 202 4.20 -15.20 -18.79
N HIS A 203 4.68 -15.08 -20.03
CA HIS A 203 4.46 -13.94 -20.91
C HIS A 203 4.76 -12.57 -20.27
N GLU A 204 5.80 -12.47 -19.43
CA GLU A 204 6.12 -11.27 -18.63
C GLU A 204 5.02 -10.88 -17.65
N GLY A 205 4.33 -11.86 -17.08
CA GLY A 205 3.23 -11.71 -16.13
C GLY A 205 1.87 -11.41 -16.77
N ARG A 206 1.75 -11.53 -18.10
CA ARG A 206 0.46 -11.47 -18.81
C ARG A 206 -0.22 -12.83 -18.79
N LEU A 207 -1.55 -12.82 -18.91
CA LEU A 207 -2.34 -14.05 -18.94
C LEU A 207 -2.09 -14.89 -20.21
N LEU A 208 -1.79 -14.21 -21.32
CA LEU A 208 -1.57 -14.81 -22.63
C LEU A 208 -0.34 -14.21 -23.33
N GLU A 209 0.19 -14.93 -24.31
CA GLU A 209 1.24 -14.43 -25.19
C GLU A 209 0.75 -13.18 -25.96
N PRO A 210 1.57 -12.11 -26.07
CA PRO A 210 1.19 -10.85 -26.71
C PRO A 210 1.18 -10.92 -28.26
N THR A 211 0.44 -11.89 -28.81
CA THR A 211 0.20 -12.03 -30.25
C THR A 211 -0.91 -11.09 -30.72
N LEU A 212 -0.90 -10.69 -32.00
CA LEU A 212 -1.96 -9.86 -32.57
C LEU A 212 -3.35 -10.50 -32.45
N GLY A 213 -3.43 -11.83 -32.57
CA GLY A 213 -4.68 -12.58 -32.41
C GLY A 213 -5.23 -12.54 -30.99
N ASN A 214 -4.38 -12.81 -29.99
CA ASN A 214 -4.78 -12.77 -28.58
C ASN A 214 -5.22 -11.36 -28.17
N VAL A 215 -4.49 -10.33 -28.60
CA VAL A 215 -4.85 -8.93 -28.34
C VAL A 215 -6.19 -8.58 -28.98
N ALA A 216 -6.45 -8.99 -30.21
CA ALA A 216 -7.72 -8.73 -30.89
C ALA A 216 -8.91 -9.41 -30.18
N LEU A 217 -8.77 -10.69 -29.83
CA LEU A 217 -9.81 -11.47 -29.13
C LEU A 217 -10.08 -10.94 -27.72
N ALA A 218 -9.04 -10.58 -26.98
CA ALA A 218 -9.18 -9.96 -25.67
C ALA A 218 -9.83 -8.57 -25.75
N THR A 219 -9.49 -7.77 -26.77
CA THR A 219 -10.08 -6.45 -26.98
C THR A 219 -11.56 -6.54 -27.38
N SER A 220 -11.96 -7.57 -28.13
CA SER A 220 -13.37 -7.79 -28.49
C SER A 220 -14.20 -8.46 -27.37
N GLY A 221 -13.58 -8.78 -26.21
CA GLY A 221 -14.24 -9.49 -25.11
C GLY A 221 -14.59 -10.94 -25.44
N GLN A 222 -13.94 -11.53 -26.44
CA GLN A 222 -14.16 -12.91 -26.92
C GLN A 222 -13.07 -13.87 -26.41
N MET A 223 -12.39 -13.51 -25.33
CA MET A 223 -11.31 -14.28 -24.75
C MET A 223 -11.51 -14.41 -23.26
N GLU A 224 -11.37 -15.63 -22.77
CA GLU A 224 -11.31 -15.97 -21.35
C GLU A 224 -10.11 -16.88 -21.12
N VAL A 225 -9.49 -16.76 -19.95
CA VAL A 225 -8.32 -17.51 -19.52
C VAL A 225 -8.71 -18.29 -18.28
N ASP A 226 -8.81 -19.60 -18.46
CA ASP A 226 -9.17 -20.53 -17.41
C ASP A 226 -7.98 -20.80 -16.48
N LEU A 227 -8.10 -20.40 -15.21
CA LEU A 227 -7.13 -20.66 -14.15
C LEU A 227 -7.76 -21.56 -13.07
N PRO A 228 -7.94 -22.88 -13.33
CA PRO A 228 -8.69 -23.78 -12.46
C PRO A 228 -8.07 -23.93 -11.06
N TRP A 229 -6.74 -23.74 -10.98
CA TRP A 229 -5.99 -23.82 -9.73
C TRP A 229 -6.28 -22.70 -8.73
N LEU A 230 -7.04 -21.67 -9.12
CA LEU A 230 -7.57 -20.66 -8.18
C LEU A 230 -8.70 -21.22 -7.31
N HIS A 231 -9.46 -22.18 -7.82
CA HIS A 231 -10.56 -22.83 -7.08
C HIS A 231 -10.11 -24.08 -6.36
N GLN A 232 -9.29 -24.91 -7.03
CA GLN A 232 -8.84 -26.19 -6.50
C GLN A 232 -7.35 -26.35 -6.77
N LYS A 233 -6.56 -26.57 -5.70
CA LYS A 233 -5.13 -26.82 -5.82
C LYS A 233 -4.82 -27.91 -6.87
N LYS A 234 -3.77 -27.72 -7.67
CA LYS A 234 -3.29 -28.73 -8.64
C LYS A 234 -3.02 -30.07 -7.94
N GLU A 235 -3.49 -31.16 -8.55
CA GLU A 235 -3.23 -32.54 -8.08
C GLU A 235 -1.73 -32.84 -8.08
N ASP A 236 -1.04 -32.43 -9.15
CA ASP A 236 0.41 -32.44 -9.27
C ASP A 236 0.95 -31.00 -9.18
N PRO A 237 1.47 -30.56 -8.01
CA PRO A 237 2.00 -29.23 -7.84
C PRO A 237 3.27 -29.00 -8.67
N ASP A 238 3.43 -27.79 -9.20
CA ASP A 238 4.63 -27.36 -9.89
C ASP A 238 5.81 -27.25 -8.92
N LEU A 239 7.02 -27.39 -9.46
CA LEU A 239 8.25 -27.08 -8.73
C LEU A 239 8.23 -25.60 -8.31
N ASN A 240 8.38 -25.34 -7.01
CA ASN A 240 8.23 -24.00 -6.40
C ASN A 240 6.82 -23.39 -6.56
N GLY A 241 5.80 -24.23 -6.74
CA GLY A 241 4.40 -23.80 -6.77
C GLY A 241 3.94 -23.22 -5.43
N HIS A 242 3.00 -22.29 -5.48
CA HIS A 242 2.42 -21.69 -4.29
C HIS A 242 1.65 -22.77 -3.48
N PRO A 243 1.77 -22.83 -2.14
CA PRO A 243 1.26 -23.95 -1.35
C PRO A 243 -0.26 -24.15 -1.44
N LEU A 244 -1.01 -23.08 -1.72
CA LEU A 244 -2.47 -23.10 -1.82
C LEU A 244 -2.99 -23.50 -3.21
N THR A 245 -2.27 -23.17 -4.28
CA THR A 245 -2.73 -23.40 -5.65
C THR A 245 -1.99 -24.53 -6.33
N GLY A 246 -0.77 -24.85 -5.86
CA GLY A 246 0.15 -25.76 -6.52
C GLY A 246 0.75 -25.19 -7.80
N SER A 247 0.36 -23.98 -8.23
CA SER A 247 0.88 -23.38 -9.47
C SER A 247 2.14 -22.56 -9.19
N ALA A 248 3.12 -22.65 -10.08
CA ALA A 248 4.28 -21.76 -10.10
C ALA A 248 4.06 -20.49 -10.95
N ASP A 249 2.93 -20.40 -11.65
CA ASP A 249 2.60 -19.23 -12.48
C ASP A 249 2.40 -17.99 -11.62
N ARG A 250 2.92 -16.87 -12.12
CA ARG A 250 2.86 -15.56 -11.48
C ARG A 250 2.42 -14.53 -12.51
N TYR A 251 1.32 -13.85 -12.24
CA TYR A 251 0.72 -12.83 -13.08
C TYR A 251 0.73 -11.47 -12.38
N ALA A 252 1.05 -10.43 -13.14
CA ALA A 252 0.90 -9.04 -12.73
C ALA A 252 -0.23 -8.44 -13.58
N LEU A 253 -1.38 -8.26 -12.94
CA LEU A 253 -2.61 -7.77 -13.55
C LEU A 253 -2.88 -6.34 -13.10
N TYR A 254 -3.60 -5.57 -13.93
CA TYR A 254 -4.01 -4.23 -13.55
C TYR A 254 -5.12 -4.29 -12.52
N ASP A 255 -5.10 -3.32 -11.59
CA ASP A 255 -6.33 -3.01 -10.88
C ASP A 255 -7.40 -2.49 -11.85
N ARG A 256 -8.66 -2.86 -11.61
CA ARG A 256 -9.82 -2.55 -12.45
C ARG A 256 -9.96 -1.05 -12.74
N PHE A 257 -9.64 -0.18 -11.79
CA PHE A 257 -9.73 1.28 -11.99
C PHE A 257 -8.59 1.86 -12.82
N HIS A 258 -7.54 1.08 -13.06
CA HIS A 258 -6.32 1.49 -13.77
C HIS A 258 -6.11 0.80 -15.13
N GLU A 259 -6.98 -0.13 -15.50
CA GLU A 259 -6.95 -0.84 -16.79
C GLU A 259 -7.04 0.08 -18.02
N GLY A 260 -7.70 1.24 -17.88
CA GLY A 260 -7.89 2.21 -18.97
C GLY A 260 -6.70 3.14 -19.23
N ASN A 261 -5.67 3.12 -18.37
CA ASN A 261 -4.61 4.14 -18.38
C ASN A 261 -3.46 3.82 -19.35
N THR A 262 -3.53 2.70 -20.09
CA THR A 262 -2.46 2.24 -20.99
C THR A 262 -2.80 2.37 -22.47
N LYS A 263 -1.84 2.85 -23.26
CA LYS A 263 -1.95 2.97 -24.73
C LYS A 263 -1.36 1.78 -25.48
N ASP A 264 -0.66 0.86 -24.80
CA ASP A 264 -0.10 -0.34 -25.42
C ASP A 264 -1.20 -1.41 -25.55
N PRO A 265 -1.58 -1.81 -26.78
CA PRO A 265 -2.64 -2.79 -27.00
C PRO A 265 -2.41 -4.13 -26.29
N LYS A 266 -1.14 -4.51 -26.05
CA LYS A 266 -0.80 -5.78 -25.38
C LYS A 266 -1.27 -5.84 -23.94
N GLU A 267 -1.50 -4.69 -23.33
CA GLU A 267 -1.85 -4.58 -21.91
C GLU A 267 -3.30 -5.02 -21.63
N VAL A 268 -4.13 -5.17 -22.67
CA VAL A 268 -5.42 -5.85 -22.55
C VAL A 268 -5.27 -7.27 -21.96
N LEU A 269 -4.12 -7.92 -22.17
CA LEU A 269 -3.81 -9.26 -21.65
C LEU A 269 -3.45 -9.30 -20.15
N ARG A 270 -3.50 -8.15 -19.47
CA ARG A 270 -3.35 -8.01 -18.02
C ARG A 270 -4.65 -7.66 -17.31
N LYS A 271 -5.77 -7.63 -18.03
CA LYS A 271 -7.09 -7.32 -17.44
C LYS A 271 -7.59 -8.47 -16.60
N ILE A 272 -8.18 -8.14 -15.45
CA ILE A 272 -8.76 -9.14 -14.53
C ILE A 272 -9.96 -9.82 -15.17
N ASP A 273 -10.73 -9.08 -15.98
CA ASP A 273 -11.95 -9.56 -16.63
C ASP A 273 -11.71 -10.73 -17.61
N LEU A 274 -10.45 -10.98 -17.99
CA LEU A 274 -10.08 -12.16 -18.77
C LEU A 274 -10.11 -13.46 -17.94
N VAL A 275 -10.16 -13.40 -16.61
CA VAL A 275 -10.14 -14.60 -15.74
C VAL A 275 -11.48 -14.72 -15.01
N PRO A 276 -12.41 -15.57 -15.49
CA PRO A 276 -13.73 -15.73 -14.87
C PRO A 276 -13.67 -16.11 -13.39
N GLN A 277 -12.66 -16.89 -12.98
CA GLN A 277 -12.46 -17.32 -11.58
C GLN A 277 -12.19 -16.16 -10.61
N LEU A 278 -11.66 -15.04 -11.11
CA LEU A 278 -11.41 -13.86 -10.28
C LEU A 278 -12.66 -12.98 -10.15
N SER A 279 -13.67 -13.20 -11.01
CA SER A 279 -14.92 -12.46 -11.00
C SER A 279 -15.68 -12.71 -9.70
N GLY A 280 -16.12 -11.63 -9.04
CA GLY A 280 -16.83 -11.68 -7.77
C GLY A 280 -15.96 -11.97 -6.54
N TRP A 281 -14.71 -12.43 -6.71
CA TRP A 281 -13.76 -12.58 -5.60
C TRP A 281 -13.03 -11.28 -5.27
N LEU A 282 -12.75 -10.47 -6.31
CA LEU A 282 -12.03 -9.23 -6.19
C LEU A 282 -12.99 -8.04 -6.07
N ASN A 283 -12.82 -7.26 -5.02
CA ASN A 283 -13.49 -5.97 -4.83
C ASN A 283 -12.44 -4.88 -4.59
N SER A 284 -11.78 -4.42 -5.65
CA SER A 284 -10.78 -3.36 -5.53
C SER A 284 -11.35 -2.00 -5.14
N GLN A 285 -12.68 -1.81 -5.26
CA GLN A 285 -13.35 -0.61 -4.78
C GLN A 285 -13.20 -0.45 -3.26
N CYS A 286 -13.09 -1.55 -2.51
CA CYS A 286 -12.88 -1.52 -1.06
C CYS A 286 -11.59 -0.82 -0.66
N ASP A 287 -10.53 -0.96 -1.47
CA ASP A 287 -9.23 -0.35 -1.20
C ASP A 287 -9.28 1.14 -1.61
N GLU A 288 -9.89 1.46 -2.74
CA GLU A 288 -10.10 2.86 -3.14
C GLU A 288 -10.92 3.67 -2.13
N GLN A 289 -12.00 3.08 -1.60
CA GLN A 289 -12.81 3.74 -0.56
C GLN A 289 -12.01 3.96 0.72
N LEU A 290 -11.19 3.00 1.12
CA LEU A 290 -10.29 3.12 2.25
C LEU A 290 -9.30 4.27 2.04
N PHE A 291 -8.53 4.23 0.95
CA PHE A 291 -7.54 5.26 0.67
C PHE A 291 -8.20 6.63 0.47
N SER A 292 -9.39 6.70 -0.14
CA SER A 292 -10.19 7.93 -0.22
C SER A 292 -10.54 8.49 1.16
N GLY A 293 -10.98 7.62 2.09
CA GLY A 293 -11.24 7.98 3.47
C GLY A 293 -9.99 8.52 4.16
N MET A 294 -8.86 7.84 4.02
CA MET A 294 -7.60 8.28 4.61
C MET A 294 -7.08 9.58 4.00
N ARG A 295 -7.28 9.80 2.69
CA ARG A 295 -6.88 11.01 1.96
C ARG A 295 -7.52 12.28 2.53
N LYS A 296 -8.71 12.19 3.14
CA LYS A 296 -9.36 13.33 3.83
C LYS A 296 -8.51 13.89 4.97
N ASN A 297 -7.68 13.05 5.59
CA ASN A 297 -6.81 13.41 6.71
C ASN A 297 -5.36 13.68 6.28
N ASN A 298 -5.07 13.74 4.98
CA ASN A 298 -3.71 13.92 4.47
C ASN A 298 -3.02 15.17 5.04
N TYR A 299 -3.76 16.26 5.24
CA TYR A 299 -3.19 17.47 5.84
C TYR A 299 -2.56 17.16 7.20
N PHE A 300 -3.30 16.52 8.10
CA PHE A 300 -2.82 16.17 9.43
C PHE A 300 -1.72 15.11 9.37
N LEU A 301 -1.88 14.07 8.57
CA LEU A 301 -0.88 13.00 8.43
C LEU A 301 0.45 13.55 7.90
N ASN A 302 0.43 14.53 7.01
CA ASN A 302 1.63 15.17 6.48
C ASN A 302 2.29 16.16 7.47
N MET A 303 1.60 16.58 8.52
CA MET A 303 2.15 17.42 9.59
C MET A 303 2.79 16.61 10.73
N MET A 304 2.64 15.28 10.71
CA MET A 304 3.20 14.39 11.71
C MET A 304 4.69 14.09 11.47
N THR A 305 5.40 13.68 12.53
CA THR A 305 6.73 13.07 12.34
C THR A 305 6.61 11.80 11.49
N PRO A 306 7.64 11.40 10.74
CA PRO A 306 7.59 10.22 9.90
C PRO A 306 7.18 8.95 10.67
N SER A 307 7.78 8.71 11.84
CA SER A 307 7.47 7.60 12.74
C SER A 307 6.00 7.58 13.18
N SER A 308 5.43 8.75 13.51
CA SER A 308 4.00 8.85 13.89
C SER A 308 3.08 8.52 12.71
N HIS A 309 3.43 9.01 11.52
CA HIS A 309 2.64 8.82 10.31
C HIS A 309 2.53 7.32 10.01
N ILE A 310 3.67 6.61 9.94
CA ILE A 310 3.66 5.18 9.64
C ILE A 310 2.98 4.36 10.72
N PHE A 311 3.17 4.75 11.99
CA PHE A 311 2.53 4.08 13.11
C PHE A 311 1.01 4.19 13.00
N LEU A 312 0.50 5.41 12.77
CA LEU A 312 -0.93 5.65 12.67
C LEU A 312 -1.53 4.94 11.43
N VAL A 313 -0.90 5.05 10.27
CA VAL A 313 -1.41 4.40 9.06
C VAL A 313 -1.40 2.88 9.20
N ARG A 314 -0.30 2.29 9.70
CA ARG A 314 -0.24 0.84 9.99
C ARG A 314 -1.34 0.42 10.95
N ASN A 315 -1.63 1.22 11.98
CA ASN A 315 -2.70 0.90 12.94
C ASN A 315 -4.09 1.00 12.33
N ILE A 316 -4.36 2.02 11.51
CA ILE A 316 -5.63 2.13 10.77
C ILE A 316 -5.87 0.87 9.93
N LEU A 317 -4.86 0.47 9.14
CA LEU A 317 -4.93 -0.72 8.29
C LEU A 317 -5.09 -2.00 9.11
N HIS A 318 -4.34 -2.12 10.22
CA HIS A 318 -4.41 -3.27 11.11
C HIS A 318 -5.81 -3.44 11.73
N HIS A 319 -6.36 -2.36 12.31
CA HIS A 319 -7.69 -2.41 12.92
C HIS A 319 -8.79 -2.69 11.90
N GLN A 320 -8.71 -2.09 10.70
CA GLN A 320 -9.67 -2.37 9.65
C GLN A 320 -9.61 -3.81 9.16
N ASN A 321 -8.40 -4.35 8.95
CA ASN A 321 -8.21 -5.74 8.54
C ASN A 321 -8.72 -6.71 9.60
N ASN A 322 -8.42 -6.45 10.88
CA ASN A 322 -8.95 -7.26 11.98
C ASN A 322 -10.48 -7.22 12.03
N SER A 323 -11.09 -6.04 11.94
CA SER A 323 -12.54 -5.88 11.93
C SER A 323 -13.19 -6.60 10.74
N ARG A 324 -12.60 -6.50 9.54
CA ARG A 324 -13.07 -7.24 8.36
C ARG A 324 -12.93 -8.75 8.53
N ASN A 325 -11.82 -9.22 9.10
CA ASN A 325 -11.58 -10.64 9.35
C ASN A 325 -12.59 -11.19 10.36
N VAL A 326 -12.83 -10.49 11.48
CA VAL A 326 -13.83 -10.87 12.48
C VAL A 326 -15.22 -10.91 11.87
N ALA A 327 -15.65 -9.84 11.18
CA ALA A 327 -16.95 -9.80 10.51
C ALA A 327 -17.12 -10.95 9.49
N THR A 328 -16.08 -11.24 8.71
CA THR A 328 -16.09 -12.35 7.74
C THR A 328 -16.25 -13.70 8.43
N VAL A 329 -15.51 -13.95 9.52
CA VAL A 329 -15.62 -15.17 10.31
C VAL A 329 -17.01 -15.30 10.92
N ASP A 330 -17.57 -14.21 11.46
CA ASP A 330 -18.90 -14.20 12.08
C ASP A 330 -20.01 -14.48 11.07
N ILE A 331 -19.95 -13.87 9.88
CA ILE A 331 -20.88 -14.17 8.77
C ILE A 331 -20.80 -15.65 8.41
N LYS A 332 -19.59 -16.20 8.25
CA LYS A 332 -19.40 -17.62 7.94
C LYS A 332 -19.94 -18.54 9.03
N LYS A 333 -19.73 -18.20 10.31
CA LYS A 333 -20.29 -18.96 11.45
C LYS A 333 -21.82 -18.95 11.46
N ARG A 334 -22.44 -17.80 11.16
CA ARG A 334 -23.91 -17.67 11.07
C ARG A 334 -24.48 -18.47 9.90
N LEU A 335 -23.82 -18.43 8.74
CA LEU A 335 -24.23 -19.20 7.56
C LEU A 335 -23.98 -20.71 7.72
N GLY A 336 -22.93 -21.08 8.46
CA GLY A 336 -22.50 -22.46 8.67
C GLY A 336 -23.31 -23.25 9.70
N GLY A 337 -24.41 -22.72 10.25
CA GLY A 337 -25.35 -23.51 11.05
C GLY A 337 -24.76 -24.23 12.28
N GLY A 338 -23.69 -23.72 12.89
CA GLY A 338 -23.02 -24.33 14.04
C GLY A 338 -21.74 -25.12 13.73
N VAL A 339 -21.22 -25.07 12.50
CA VAL A 339 -19.90 -25.63 12.18
C VAL A 339 -18.80 -24.77 12.81
N ASP A 340 -17.82 -25.41 13.46
CA ASP A 340 -16.64 -24.75 14.02
C ASP A 340 -15.74 -24.26 12.88
N ILE A 341 -15.46 -22.97 12.83
CA ILE A 341 -14.65 -22.31 11.78
C ILE A 341 -13.41 -21.74 12.44
N LYS A 342 -12.24 -22.18 11.97
CA LYS A 342 -10.93 -21.75 12.48
C LYS A 342 -10.06 -21.20 11.36
N LEU A 343 -9.01 -20.47 11.73
CA LEU A 343 -7.96 -20.08 10.79
C LEU A 343 -6.91 -21.21 10.71
N ASN A 344 -6.57 -21.67 9.51
CA ASN A 344 -5.46 -22.61 9.33
C ASN A 344 -4.10 -21.90 9.43
N ARG A 345 -2.99 -22.64 9.31
CA ARG A 345 -1.62 -22.09 9.33
C ARG A 345 -1.32 -21.06 8.23
N PHE A 346 -2.18 -20.95 7.22
CA PHE A 346 -2.09 -19.98 6.13
C PHE A 346 -3.03 -18.78 6.33
N GLY A 347 -3.73 -18.69 7.47
CA GLY A 347 -4.68 -17.62 7.76
C GLY A 347 -6.00 -17.71 6.98
N GLN A 348 -6.32 -18.88 6.38
CA GLN A 348 -7.60 -19.10 5.71
C GLN A 348 -8.64 -19.60 6.71
N THR A 349 -9.88 -19.15 6.54
CA THR A 349 -11.03 -19.70 7.29
C THR A 349 -11.37 -21.08 6.74
N VAL A 350 -11.15 -22.10 7.55
CA VAL A 350 -11.44 -23.51 7.25
C VAL A 350 -12.46 -24.06 8.22
N LEU A 351 -13.20 -25.08 7.80
CA LEU A 351 -13.99 -25.89 8.72
C LEU A 351 -12.99 -26.62 9.64
N ALA A 352 -13.23 -26.59 10.95
CA ALA A 352 -12.46 -27.36 11.90
C ALA A 352 -12.86 -28.83 11.73
N GLU A 353 -12.24 -29.55 10.79
CA GLU A 353 -12.56 -30.96 10.59
C GLU A 353 -12.05 -31.81 11.77
N SER A 354 -12.89 -32.76 12.17
CA SER A 354 -12.49 -33.93 12.95
C SER A 354 -11.37 -34.66 12.22
N THR A 355 -10.21 -34.78 12.86
CA THR A 355 -9.09 -35.68 12.53
C THR A 355 -9.30 -36.58 11.30
N GLY A 356 -8.77 -36.17 10.14
CA GLY A 356 -8.94 -36.93 8.89
C GLY A 356 -7.93 -36.56 7.82
N THR A 357 -6.77 -37.24 7.87
CA THR A 357 -5.72 -37.35 6.84
C THR A 357 -4.78 -36.15 6.66
N GLU A 358 -3.69 -36.21 7.41
CA GLU A 358 -2.44 -35.51 7.12
C GLU A 358 -1.82 -36.11 5.85
N ASP A 359 -1.73 -35.34 4.77
CA ASP A 359 -0.74 -35.60 3.72
C ASP A 359 0.63 -35.11 4.22
N THR A 360 1.30 -35.99 4.98
CA THR A 360 2.73 -35.87 5.28
C THR A 360 3.51 -36.26 4.02
N THR A 361 3.71 -35.34 3.10
CA THR A 361 4.89 -35.44 2.22
C THR A 361 6.10 -35.05 3.07
N ARG A 362 6.83 -36.06 3.55
CA ARG A 362 8.16 -35.92 4.13
C ARG A 362 9.03 -35.13 3.15
N ILE A 363 9.42 -33.93 3.55
CA ILE A 363 10.62 -33.27 3.03
C ILE A 363 11.76 -33.82 3.90
N ASP A 364 12.55 -34.73 3.34
CA ASP A 364 13.86 -35.08 3.91
C ASP A 364 14.78 -33.86 3.71
N ASP A 365 14.91 -33.04 4.75
CA ASP A 365 16.05 -32.13 4.87
C ASP A 365 17.24 -32.91 5.45
N PRO A 366 18.45 -32.82 4.86
CA PRO A 366 19.63 -33.45 5.42
C PRO A 366 20.06 -32.71 6.69
N ASP A 367 20.10 -33.46 7.79
CA ASP A 367 20.56 -33.04 9.12
C ASP A 367 21.98 -32.46 9.08
N PRO A 368 22.25 -31.24 9.60
CA PRO A 368 23.62 -30.76 9.73
C PRO A 368 24.31 -31.51 10.87
N ALA A 369 25.29 -32.34 10.52
CA ALA A 369 26.18 -33.00 11.46
C ALA A 369 26.79 -31.99 12.44
N THR A 370 26.35 -32.02 13.69
CA THR A 370 26.96 -31.28 14.79
C THR A 370 27.85 -32.23 15.59
N THR A 371 29.13 -31.90 15.62
CA THR A 371 30.16 -32.57 16.41
C THR A 371 29.95 -32.24 17.89
N THR A 372 29.79 -33.26 18.71
CA THR A 372 29.69 -33.15 20.17
C THR A 372 31.05 -32.80 20.78
N ILE A 373 31.13 -31.66 21.46
CA ILE A 373 32.17 -31.38 22.46
C ILE A 373 31.46 -31.42 23.81
N ASP A 374 31.80 -32.45 24.61
CA ASP A 374 31.41 -32.58 26.01
C ASP A 374 32.17 -31.54 26.85
N ASP A 375 31.47 -30.78 27.68
CA ASP A 375 32.03 -30.13 28.87
C ASP A 375 31.06 -30.24 30.06
N PRO A 376 31.56 -30.38 31.29
CA PRO A 376 30.84 -31.01 32.39
C PRO A 376 29.94 -30.06 33.20
N ASP A 377 28.92 -30.67 33.80
CA ASP A 377 27.88 -30.11 34.66
C ASP A 377 28.44 -29.37 35.91
N PRO A 378 28.00 -28.14 36.25
CA PRO A 378 28.34 -27.53 37.52
C PRO A 378 27.36 -27.93 38.64
N ALA A 379 27.95 -28.32 39.77
CA ALA A 379 27.31 -28.82 40.98
C ALA A 379 26.25 -27.87 41.58
N THR A 380 25.18 -28.48 42.09
CA THR A 380 24.10 -27.86 42.86
C THR A 380 24.56 -27.42 44.25
N THR A 381 24.47 -26.13 44.55
CA THR A 381 24.47 -25.61 45.92
C THR A 381 23.06 -25.13 46.27
N ALA A 382 22.42 -25.80 47.23
CA ALA A 382 21.12 -25.44 47.77
C ALA A 382 21.21 -24.16 48.63
N ILE A 383 20.27 -23.23 48.42
CA ILE A 383 19.95 -22.15 49.35
C ILE A 383 18.44 -22.22 49.60
N ASP A 384 18.07 -22.39 50.87
CA ASP A 384 16.71 -22.41 51.40
C ASP A 384 16.01 -21.06 51.18
N ASP A 385 14.82 -21.08 50.57
CA ASP A 385 13.88 -19.95 50.55
C ASP A 385 12.87 -20.09 51.71
N PRO A 386 12.61 -19.04 52.51
CA PRO A 386 11.55 -19.06 53.51
C PRO A 386 10.17 -18.83 52.87
N ASP A 387 9.19 -19.57 53.38
CA ASP A 387 7.76 -19.56 53.03
C ASP A 387 7.14 -18.14 53.08
N PRO A 388 6.33 -17.70 52.09
CA PRO A 388 5.74 -16.37 52.12
C PRO A 388 4.54 -16.30 53.08
N ALA A 389 4.59 -15.33 53.98
CA ALA A 389 3.48 -14.97 54.86
C ALA A 389 2.29 -14.41 54.07
N THR A 390 1.10 -14.90 54.39
CA THR A 390 -0.20 -14.42 53.89
C THR A 390 -0.54 -13.05 54.48
N THR A 391 -0.70 -12.04 53.63
CA THR A 391 -1.40 -10.79 53.97
C THR A 391 -2.63 -10.64 53.08
N THR A 392 -3.80 -10.73 53.69
CA THR A 392 -5.11 -10.45 53.11
C THR A 392 -5.28 -8.94 52.90
N ILE A 393 -5.61 -8.52 51.68
CA ILE A 393 -6.15 -7.18 51.41
C ILE A 393 -7.59 -7.40 50.93
N ASP A 394 -8.55 -6.87 51.69
CA ASP A 394 -9.97 -6.87 51.39
C ASP A 394 -10.27 -6.02 50.15
N ASP A 395 -10.95 -6.60 49.17
CA ASP A 395 -11.58 -5.88 48.05
C ASP A 395 -12.81 -5.10 48.57
N PRO A 396 -12.95 -3.79 48.28
CA PRO A 396 -14.22 -3.13 48.45
C PRO A 396 -15.18 -3.48 47.30
N ASP A 397 -16.40 -3.89 47.67
CA ASP A 397 -17.56 -4.17 46.82
C ASP A 397 -17.85 -3.00 45.82
N PRO A 398 -18.31 -3.26 44.58
CA PRO A 398 -18.51 -2.20 43.61
C PRO A 398 -19.77 -1.39 43.95
N ALA A 399 -19.60 -0.10 44.23
CA ALA A 399 -20.70 0.83 44.33
C ALA A 399 -21.39 1.02 42.97
N THR A 400 -22.67 0.70 42.90
CA THR A 400 -23.55 1.05 41.77
C THR A 400 -23.79 2.56 41.74
N THR A 401 -23.15 3.27 40.82
CA THR A 401 -23.57 4.62 40.40
C THR A 401 -24.22 4.53 39.03
N ALA A 402 -25.54 4.75 38.98
CA ALA A 402 -26.28 4.99 37.75
C ALA A 402 -25.76 6.29 37.12
N ILE A 403 -25.41 6.23 35.83
CA ILE A 403 -25.16 7.41 35.01
C ILE A 403 -26.45 7.62 34.21
N ASP A 404 -27.21 8.67 34.58
CA ASP A 404 -28.30 9.21 33.76
C ASP A 404 -27.71 9.77 32.45
N ASP A 405 -28.29 9.38 31.33
CA ASP A 405 -28.06 10.01 30.02
C ASP A 405 -28.53 11.48 30.08
N PRO A 406 -27.71 12.48 29.70
CA PRO A 406 -28.23 13.81 29.44
C PRO A 406 -29.02 13.81 28.13
N ASP A 407 -30.30 14.17 28.23
CA ASP A 407 -31.24 14.45 27.14
C ASP A 407 -30.60 15.40 26.09
N PRO A 408 -30.78 15.20 24.76
CA PRO A 408 -30.15 16.04 23.76
C PRO A 408 -30.77 17.44 23.80
N ALA A 409 -29.93 18.45 24.03
CA ALA A 409 -30.34 19.84 23.87
C ALA A 409 -30.72 20.12 22.41
N THR A 410 -31.99 20.39 22.17
CA THR A 410 -32.51 20.92 20.91
C THR A 410 -32.00 22.35 20.71
N THR A 411 -30.96 22.53 19.91
CA THR A 411 -30.66 23.84 19.30
C THR A 411 -31.47 23.98 18.01
N THR A 412 -32.55 24.75 18.07
CA THR A 412 -33.27 25.26 16.91
C THR A 412 -32.36 26.24 16.17
N ILE A 413 -32.00 25.93 14.92
CA ILE A 413 -31.49 26.92 13.97
C ILE A 413 -32.73 27.50 13.29
N ASP A 414 -33.09 28.73 13.65
CA ASP A 414 -34.07 29.51 12.89
C ASP A 414 -33.45 29.88 11.53
N ASP A 415 -34.10 29.46 10.45
CA ASP A 415 -33.81 29.96 9.10
C ASP A 415 -34.13 31.46 9.05
N PRO A 416 -33.19 32.33 8.62
CA PRO A 416 -33.54 33.70 8.29
C PRO A 416 -34.33 33.73 6.97
N ASP A 417 -35.53 34.30 7.03
CA ASP A 417 -36.41 34.61 5.89
C ASP A 417 -35.65 35.37 4.77
N PRO A 418 -35.94 35.16 3.47
CA PRO A 418 -35.17 35.76 2.40
C PRO A 418 -35.49 37.26 2.29
N ALA A 419 -34.47 38.10 2.52
CA ALA A 419 -34.56 39.52 2.24
C ALA A 419 -34.61 39.75 0.71
N THR A 420 -35.79 40.14 0.21
CA THR A 420 -35.97 40.70 -1.13
C THR A 420 -35.35 42.08 -1.21
N THR A 421 -34.21 42.23 -1.89
CA THR A 421 -33.71 43.53 -2.36
C THR A 421 -34.02 43.69 -3.84
N ALA A 422 -34.97 44.57 -4.13
CA ALA A 422 -35.25 45.07 -5.47
C ALA A 422 -34.04 45.92 -5.97
N ILE A 423 -33.63 45.70 -7.21
CA ILE A 423 -32.71 46.58 -7.93
C ILE A 423 -33.58 47.51 -8.76
N ASP A 424 -33.62 48.79 -8.37
CA ASP A 424 -34.27 49.86 -9.12
C ASP A 424 -33.39 50.24 -10.34
N GLU A 425 -34.01 50.28 -11.51
CA GLU A 425 -33.41 50.81 -12.74
C GLU A 425 -33.27 52.34 -12.67
N PRO A 426 -32.16 52.95 -13.13
CA PRO A 426 -32.13 54.39 -13.35
C PRO A 426 -32.71 54.76 -14.73
N ASP A 427 -33.73 55.63 -14.73
CA ASP A 427 -34.37 56.25 -15.89
C ASP A 427 -33.41 57.24 -16.62
N PRO A 428 -33.58 57.52 -17.93
CA PRO A 428 -32.52 58.03 -18.79
C PRO A 428 -32.42 59.56 -18.78
N ALA A 429 -31.18 60.07 -18.83
CA ALA A 429 -30.92 61.47 -19.16
C ALA A 429 -30.79 61.65 -20.67
N THR A 430 -31.75 62.37 -21.25
CA THR A 430 -31.74 62.91 -22.61
C THR A 430 -30.63 63.96 -22.79
N THR A 431 -29.85 63.87 -23.87
CA THR A 431 -29.20 65.04 -24.48
C THR A 431 -29.14 64.87 -26.00
N ALA A 432 -29.40 65.98 -26.69
CA ALA A 432 -29.88 66.05 -28.06
C ALA A 432 -28.78 66.03 -29.14
N ASN A 433 -29.17 65.47 -30.29
CA ASN A 433 -28.76 65.69 -31.69
C ASN A 433 -27.59 66.64 -31.98
N GLN A 434 -26.63 66.16 -32.78
CA GLN A 434 -26.35 66.75 -34.09
C GLN A 434 -25.93 65.69 -35.14
N ASP A 435 -26.71 65.75 -36.20
CA ASP A 435 -26.61 65.28 -37.58
C ASP A 435 -25.24 65.05 -38.26
N THR A 436 -25.36 64.23 -39.31
CA THR A 436 -24.64 64.20 -40.60
C THR A 436 -23.32 63.44 -40.75
N ASP A 437 -23.45 62.31 -41.47
CA ASP A 437 -22.94 62.11 -42.84
C ASP A 437 -21.41 62.14 -43.03
N THR A 438 -20.84 61.06 -43.59
CA THR A 438 -20.20 61.04 -44.93
C THR A 438 -19.56 59.67 -45.19
N MET A 439 -19.82 59.14 -46.38
CA MET A 439 -19.11 58.05 -47.06
C MET A 439 -17.61 58.30 -47.27
N CYS A 440 -16.80 57.24 -47.21
CA CYS A 440 -15.90 56.76 -48.29
C CYS A 440 -15.04 55.59 -47.78
#